data_AF-A0AA89BF35-F1
#
_entry.id   AF-A0AA89BF35-F1
#
_cell.length_a   1.000
_cell.length_b   1.000
_cell.length_c   1.000
_cell.angle_alpha   90.00
_cell.angle_beta   90.00
_cell.angle_gamma   90.00
#
_symmetry.space_group_name_H-M   'P 1'
#
loop_
_entity.id
_entity.type
_entity.pdbx_description
1 polymer ?
#
loop_
_entity_poly.entity_id
_entity_poly.type
_entity_poly.pdbx_seq_one_letter_code
_entity_poly.pdbx_strand_id
1 'polypeptide(L)'
;MYLVGDAKLWWRKKNVEIEDGSCIINTWEILKHELKKNTVFNARKALLECKHTRSVREYCQAFSALMLNISDMSAVNRLFFFMERLKPWARTELNRCWVNNLNKAIIAAVSLSDYNAEPQRPLQRVNPSRTNGGKKPGGQAPNQS
;
A
#
# COMPACT_ATOMS: atom_id res chain seq x y z
N MET A 1 25.39 14.34 18.44
CA MET A 1 24.30 13.50 19.00
C MET A 1 23.69 12.68 17.86
N TYR A 2 23.58 11.36 18.01
CA TYR A 2 23.20 10.41 16.94
C TYR A 2 21.68 10.31 16.68
N LEU A 3 20.85 11.07 17.38
CA LEU A 3 19.39 11.10 17.18
C LEU A 3 19.00 12.05 16.05
N VAL A 4 18.06 11.62 15.21
CA VAL A 4 17.53 12.37 14.07
C VAL A 4 15.99 12.45 14.12
N GLY A 5 15.42 13.42 13.41
CA GLY A 5 13.96 13.60 13.31
C GLY A 5 13.25 13.71 14.66
N ASP A 6 12.11 13.04 14.79
CA ASP A 6 11.25 13.07 15.98
C ASP A 6 11.95 12.54 17.25
N ALA A 7 12.92 11.64 17.11
CA ALA A 7 13.68 11.13 18.24
C ALA A 7 14.54 12.22 18.88
N LYS A 8 15.10 13.12 18.07
CA LYS A 8 15.87 14.29 18.58
C LYS A 8 14.96 15.27 19.31
N LEU A 9 13.74 15.49 18.81
CA LEU A 9 12.78 16.40 19.44
C LEU A 9 12.26 15.83 20.77
N TRP A 10 11.97 14.53 20.79
CA TRP A 10 11.63 13.80 22.02
C TRP A 10 12.74 13.90 23.07
N TRP A 11 14.00 13.69 22.68
CA TRP A 11 15.12 13.77 23.62
C TRP A 11 15.28 15.17 24.22
N ARG A 12 15.10 16.23 23.43
CA ARG A 12 15.12 17.61 23.94
C ARG A 12 14.06 17.83 25.03
N LYS A 13 12.84 17.33 24.81
CA LYS A 13 11.78 17.39 25.83
C LYS A 13 12.17 16.61 27.09
N LYS A 14 12.66 15.38 26.93
CA LYS A 14 13.08 14.54 28.06
C LYS A 14 14.25 15.12 28.85
N ASN A 15 15.18 15.79 28.18
CA ASN A 15 16.31 16.42 28.85
C ASN A 15 15.85 17.53 29.81
N VAL A 16 14.85 18.34 29.42
CA VAL A 16 14.25 19.34 30.31
C VAL A 16 13.54 18.69 31.50
N GLU A 17 12.81 17.59 31.28
CA GLU A 17 12.17 16.82 32.37
C GLU A 17 13.20 16.22 33.35
N ILE A 18 14.38 15.82 32.85
CA ILE A 18 15.48 15.34 33.69
C ILE A 18 16.11 16.50 34.48
N GLU A 19 16.29 17.66 33.85
CA GLU A 19 16.83 18.87 34.50
C GLU A 19 15.90 19.41 35.59
N ASP A 20 14.57 19.30 35.44
CA ASP A 20 13.61 19.69 36.48
C ASP A 20 13.49 18.65 37.61
N GLY A 21 13.92 17.41 37.37
CA GLY A 21 13.80 16.29 38.31
C GLY A 21 12.51 15.48 38.17
N SER A 22 11.63 15.83 37.21
CA SER A 22 10.40 15.08 36.91
C SER A 22 10.62 13.73 36.22
N CYS A 23 11.81 13.49 35.65
CA CYS A 23 12.17 12.22 35.02
C CYS A 23 13.57 11.74 35.41
N ILE A 24 13.75 10.43 35.58
CA ILE A 24 15.03 9.81 35.87
C ILE A 24 15.36 8.81 34.76
N ILE A 25 16.33 9.16 33.90
CA ILE A 25 16.93 8.26 32.91
C ILE A 25 18.43 8.15 33.24
N ASN A 26 18.75 7.34 34.24
CA ASN A 26 20.11 7.21 34.77
C ASN A 26 20.80 5.90 34.36
N THR A 27 20.10 4.99 33.67
CA THR A 27 20.66 3.75 33.12
C THR A 27 20.39 3.62 31.63
N TRP A 28 21.25 2.86 30.95
CA TRP A 28 21.09 2.53 29.55
C TRP A 28 19.80 1.74 29.28
N GLU A 29 19.40 0.89 30.22
CA GLU A 29 18.18 0.08 30.20
C GLU A 29 16.93 0.96 30.19
N ILE A 30 16.88 1.97 31.07
CA ILE A 30 15.77 2.94 31.11
C ILE A 30 15.74 3.73 29.81
N LEU A 31 16.89 4.19 29.30
CA LEU A 31 16.95 4.92 28.04
C LEU A 31 16.42 4.08 26.87
N LYS A 32 16.85 2.81 26.72
CA LYS A 32 16.34 1.88 25.70
C LYS A 32 14.84 1.70 25.82
N HIS A 33 14.32 1.54 27.04
CA HIS A 33 12.91 1.35 27.29
C HIS A 33 12.08 2.58 26.89
N GLU A 34 12.53 3.77 27.30
CA GLU A 34 11.87 5.04 27.01
C GLU A 34 11.92 5.39 25.51
N LEU A 35 13.03 5.10 24.82
CA LEU A 35 13.12 5.21 23.36
C LEU A 35 12.13 4.28 22.64
N LYS A 36 12.00 3.03 23.10
CA LYS A 36 11.03 2.08 22.55
C LYS A 36 9.60 2.58 22.76
N LYS A 37 9.27 3.07 23.96
CA LYS A 37 7.97 3.68 24.25
C LYS A 37 7.65 4.86 23.33
N ASN A 38 8.61 5.78 23.14
CA ASN A 38 8.43 6.90 22.22
C ASN A 38 8.19 6.43 20.77
N THR A 39 8.93 5.42 20.33
CA THR A 39 8.77 4.83 18.99
C THR A 39 7.37 4.24 18.81
N VAL A 40 6.90 3.45 19.78
CA VAL A 40 5.54 2.86 19.77
C VAL A 40 4.47 3.95 19.79
N PHE A 41 4.64 4.99 20.61
CA PHE A 41 3.71 6.12 20.69
C PHE A 41 3.57 6.84 19.35
N ASN A 42 4.69 7.19 18.72
CA ASN A 42 4.69 7.85 17.41
C ASN A 42 4.09 6.96 16.33
N ALA A 43 4.39 5.66 16.33
CA ALA A 43 3.79 4.72 15.39
C ALA A 43 2.26 4.61 15.57
N ARG A 44 1.76 4.60 16.82
CA ARG A 44 0.32 4.61 17.09
C ARG A 44 -0.36 5.89 16.63
N LYS A 45 0.28 7.05 16.84
CA LYS A 45 -0.22 8.32 16.32
C LYS A 45 -0.29 8.30 14.79
N ALA A 46 0.79 7.88 14.13
CA ALA A 46 0.84 7.75 12.67
C ALA A 46 -0.19 6.74 12.14
N LEU A 47 -0.50 5.66 12.88
CA LEU A 47 -1.56 4.71 12.52
C LEU A 47 -2.95 5.35 12.49
N LEU A 48 -3.23 6.30 13.40
CA LEU A 48 -4.50 7.03 13.38
C LEU A 48 -4.62 7.94 12.16
N GLU A 49 -3.50 8.43 11.67
CA GLU A 49 -3.39 9.33 10.50
C GLU A 49 -3.20 8.56 9.17
N CYS A 50 -2.80 7.29 9.23
CA CYS A 50 -2.53 6.41 8.09
C CYS A 50 -3.82 6.09 7.33
N LYS A 51 -4.22 6.97 6.42
CA LYS A 51 -5.39 6.82 5.54
C LYS A 51 -4.96 6.47 4.13
N HIS A 52 -5.75 5.64 3.44
CA HIS A 52 -5.56 5.40 2.02
C HIS A 52 -5.93 6.68 1.23
N THR A 53 -4.92 7.42 0.75
CA THR A 53 -5.09 8.70 0.05
C THR A 53 -4.94 8.59 -1.47
N ARG A 54 -3.82 8.04 -1.96
CA ARG A 54 -3.53 7.88 -3.40
C ARG A 54 -3.55 6.42 -3.82
N SER A 55 -2.47 5.69 -3.52
CA SER A 55 -2.29 4.30 -3.95
C SER A 55 -2.59 3.32 -2.82
N VAL A 56 -3.26 2.21 -3.16
CA VAL A 56 -3.46 1.09 -2.23
C VAL A 56 -2.12 0.48 -1.82
N ARG A 57 -1.16 0.37 -2.74
CA ARG A 57 0.17 -0.17 -2.47
C ARG A 57 0.95 0.69 -1.48
N GLU A 58 0.96 2.00 -1.66
CA GLU A 58 1.60 2.94 -0.71
C GLU A 58 0.97 2.83 0.68
N TYR A 59 -0.36 2.75 0.73
CA TYR A 59 -1.09 2.55 1.98
C TYR A 59 -0.70 1.23 2.67
N CYS A 60 -0.65 0.11 1.94
CA CYS A 60 -0.23 -1.18 2.48
C CYS A 60 1.19 -1.11 3.04
N GLN A 61 2.13 -0.49 2.31
CA GLN A 61 3.51 -0.33 2.76
C GLN A 61 3.61 0.51 4.04
N ALA A 62 2.93 1.66 4.08
CA ALA A 62 2.90 2.53 5.26
C ALA A 62 2.30 1.80 6.47
N PHE A 63 1.15 1.13 6.28
CA PHE A 63 0.49 0.38 7.34
C PHE A 63 1.39 -0.76 7.87
N SER A 64 1.99 -1.55 6.98
CA SER A 64 2.91 -2.64 7.34
C SER A 64 4.12 -2.14 8.13
N ALA A 65 4.71 -1.00 7.73
CA ALA A 65 5.83 -0.40 8.46
C ALA A 65 5.43 0.02 9.89
N LEU A 66 4.21 0.52 10.09
CA LEU A 66 3.69 0.84 11.42
C LEU A 66 3.49 -0.41 12.28
N MET A 67 3.01 -1.51 11.70
CA MET A 67 2.79 -2.77 12.42
C MET A 67 4.09 -3.38 12.97
N LEU A 68 5.26 -3.08 12.38
CA LEU A 68 6.56 -3.52 12.90
C LEU A 68 6.93 -2.79 14.20
N ASN A 69 6.52 -1.51 14.32
CA ASN A 69 6.78 -0.70 15.51
C ASN A 69 5.76 -0.97 16.63
N ILE A 70 4.55 -1.44 16.30
CA ILE A 70 3.47 -1.71 17.26
C ILE A 70 3.32 -3.23 17.44
N SER A 71 4.30 -3.84 18.11
CA SER A 71 4.35 -5.29 18.27
C SER A 71 3.20 -5.86 19.12
N ASP A 72 2.64 -5.08 20.04
CA ASP A 72 1.63 -5.49 21.02
C ASP A 72 0.17 -5.43 20.49
N MET A 73 -0.04 -5.00 19.24
CA MET A 73 -1.38 -4.94 18.66
C MET A 73 -1.90 -6.33 18.27
N SER A 74 -3.11 -6.69 18.72
CA SER A 74 -3.78 -7.96 18.38
C SER A 74 -4.10 -8.07 16.89
N ALA A 75 -4.06 -9.30 16.35
CA ALA A 75 -4.34 -9.54 14.92
C ALA A 75 -5.71 -8.99 14.47
N VAL A 76 -6.73 -9.11 15.34
CA VAL A 76 -8.08 -8.56 15.11
C VAL A 76 -8.02 -7.04 14.98
N ASN A 77 -7.35 -6.35 15.90
CA ASN A 77 -7.23 -4.89 15.85
C ASN A 77 -6.44 -4.42 14.62
N ARG A 78 -5.37 -5.15 14.25
CA ARG A 78 -4.60 -4.81 13.04
C ARG A 78 -5.48 -4.88 11.79
N LEU A 79 -6.28 -5.94 11.63
CA LEU A 79 -7.21 -6.06 10.51
C LEU A 79 -8.28 -4.96 10.57
N PHE A 80 -8.86 -4.70 11.74
CA PHE A 80 -9.87 -3.67 11.93
C PHE A 80 -9.36 -2.29 11.49
N PHE A 81 -8.23 -1.83 12.02
CA PHE A 81 -7.63 -0.55 11.64
C PHE A 81 -7.26 -0.51 10.16
N PHE A 82 -6.77 -1.62 9.60
CA PHE A 82 -6.44 -1.70 8.18
C PHE A 82 -7.68 -1.48 7.30
N MET A 83 -8.80 -2.14 7.62
CA MET A 83 -10.04 -1.99 6.87
C MET A 83 -10.65 -0.60 7.05
N GLU A 84 -10.65 -0.07 8.28
CA GLU A 84 -11.26 1.22 8.62
C GLU A 84 -10.56 2.43 7.99
N ARG A 85 -9.29 2.30 7.63
CA ARG A 85 -8.53 3.40 7.01
C ARG A 85 -8.45 3.33 5.48
N LEU A 86 -8.98 2.27 4.87
CA LEU A 86 -9.13 2.17 3.42
C LEU A 86 -10.23 3.09 2.91
N LYS A 87 -10.06 3.58 1.67
CA LYS A 87 -11.15 4.19 0.90
C LYS A 87 -12.32 3.21 0.75
N PRO A 88 -13.57 3.70 0.72
CA PRO A 88 -14.76 2.85 0.63
C PRO A 88 -14.70 1.80 -0.48
N TRP A 89 -14.30 2.19 -1.70
CA TRP A 89 -14.21 1.26 -2.83
C TRP A 89 -13.26 0.09 -2.58
N ALA A 90 -12.09 0.35 -2.00
CA ALA A 90 -11.09 -0.68 -1.72
C ALA A 90 -11.56 -1.60 -0.60
N ARG A 91 -12.20 -1.04 0.44
CA ARG A 91 -12.82 -1.82 1.52
C ARG A 91 -13.89 -2.75 0.98
N THR A 92 -14.78 -2.24 0.11
CA THR A 92 -15.83 -3.05 -0.53
C THR A 92 -15.24 -4.20 -1.31
N GLU A 93 -14.22 -3.95 -2.12
CA GLU A 93 -13.61 -5.00 -2.94
C GLU A 93 -12.89 -6.06 -2.08
N LEU A 94 -12.21 -5.66 -1.00
CA LEU A 94 -11.64 -6.59 -0.03
C LEU A 94 -12.68 -7.45 0.68
N ASN A 95 -13.85 -6.88 1.01
CA ASN A 95 -14.95 -7.64 1.58
C ASN A 95 -15.48 -8.70 0.60
N ARG A 96 -15.49 -8.43 -0.71
CA ARG A 96 -15.85 -9.42 -1.75
C ARG A 96 -14.83 -10.57 -1.83
N CYS A 97 -13.58 -10.31 -1.49
CA CYS A 97 -12.53 -11.32 -1.38
C CYS A 97 -12.58 -12.11 -0.05
N TRP A 98 -13.58 -11.90 0.81
CA TRP A 98 -13.74 -12.60 2.09
C TRP A 98 -12.50 -12.58 2.98
N VAL A 99 -11.80 -11.44 3.03
CA VAL A 99 -10.57 -11.30 3.82
C VAL A 99 -10.90 -11.39 5.31
N ASN A 100 -10.21 -12.29 6.02
CA ASN A 100 -10.44 -12.55 7.45
C ASN A 100 -9.20 -12.40 8.32
N ASN A 101 -8.08 -12.00 7.73
CA ASN A 101 -6.84 -11.67 8.45
C ASN A 101 -6.05 -10.62 7.67
N LEU A 102 -5.14 -9.95 8.36
CA LEU A 102 -4.36 -8.85 7.79
C LEU A 102 -3.53 -9.28 6.57
N ASN A 103 -2.90 -10.45 6.60
CA ASN A 103 -2.02 -10.89 5.51
C ASN A 103 -2.81 -11.10 4.21
N LYS A 104 -3.98 -11.76 4.29
CA LYS A 104 -4.90 -11.89 3.15
C LYS A 104 -5.38 -10.52 2.66
N ALA A 105 -5.69 -9.61 3.58
CA ALA A 105 -6.13 -8.26 3.23
C ALA A 105 -5.05 -7.48 2.48
N ILE A 106 -3.78 -7.55 2.92
CA ILE A 106 -2.65 -6.90 2.25
C ILE A 106 -2.43 -7.49 0.86
N ILE A 107 -2.41 -8.82 0.72
CA ILE A 107 -2.22 -9.50 -0.56
C ILE A 107 -3.31 -9.07 -1.55
N ALA A 108 -4.58 -9.15 -1.15
CA ALA A 108 -5.71 -8.75 -1.97
C ALA A 108 -5.64 -7.26 -2.36
N ALA A 109 -5.31 -6.39 -1.39
CA ALA A 109 -5.19 -4.95 -1.61
C ALA A 109 -4.08 -4.60 -2.62
N VAL A 110 -2.92 -5.24 -2.54
CA VAL A 110 -1.84 -5.04 -3.51
C VAL A 110 -2.29 -5.49 -4.91
N SER A 111 -2.96 -6.64 -5.03
CA SER A 111 -3.50 -7.10 -6.31
C SER A 111 -4.48 -6.10 -6.94
N LEU A 112 -5.30 -5.39 -6.15
CA LEU A 112 -6.20 -4.35 -6.69
C LEU A 112 -5.46 -3.23 -7.41
N SER A 113 -4.25 -2.87 -6.96
CA SER A 113 -3.46 -1.83 -7.62
C SER A 113 -2.94 -2.26 -8.99
N ASP A 114 -2.77 -3.57 -9.21
CA ASP A 114 -2.33 -4.10 -10.49
C ASP A 114 -3.48 -4.12 -11.53
N TYR A 115 -4.74 -4.20 -11.09
CA TYR A 115 -5.93 -4.15 -11.98
C TYR A 115 -6.25 -2.75 -12.52
N ASN A 116 -5.95 -1.69 -11.77
CA ASN A 116 -6.23 -0.31 -12.18
C ASN A 116 -5.16 0.29 -13.11
N ALA A 117 -4.12 -0.47 -13.45
CA ALA A 117 -2.98 -0.02 -14.25
C ALA A 117 -3.17 -0.15 -15.77
N GLU A 118 -4.25 -0.76 -16.27
CA GLU A 118 -4.47 -0.96 -17.71
C GLU A 118 -5.97 -0.92 -18.08
N PRO A 119 -6.47 0.07 -18.85
CA PRO A 119 -7.56 -0.20 -19.77
C PRO A 119 -6.96 -1.06 -20.90
N GLN A 120 -7.16 -2.38 -20.82
CA GLN A 120 -6.88 -3.30 -21.92
C GLN A 120 -7.51 -2.73 -23.20
N ARG A 121 -6.68 -2.16 -24.08
CA ARG A 121 -7.11 -1.75 -25.41
C ARG A 121 -7.76 -2.97 -26.07
N PRO A 122 -8.97 -2.86 -26.65
CA PRO A 122 -9.57 -3.99 -27.33
C PRO A 122 -8.58 -4.49 -28.37
N LEU A 123 -8.26 -5.79 -28.31
CA LEU A 123 -7.48 -6.49 -29.31
C LEU A 123 -8.01 -6.07 -30.69
N GLN A 124 -7.23 -5.24 -31.38
CA GLN A 124 -7.50 -4.85 -32.75
C GLN A 124 -7.47 -6.16 -33.54
N ARG A 125 -8.64 -6.64 -33.95
CA ARG A 125 -8.79 -7.81 -34.81
C ARG A 125 -7.98 -7.51 -36.08
N VAL A 126 -6.80 -8.10 -36.19
CA VAL A 126 -5.96 -8.04 -37.38
C VAL A 126 -6.75 -8.74 -38.48
N ASN A 127 -7.23 -7.98 -39.47
CA ASN A 127 -7.81 -8.53 -40.69
C ASN A 127 -6.70 -9.29 -41.45
N PRO A 128 -6.85 -10.60 -41.70
CA PRO A 128 -5.89 -11.32 -42.52
C PRO A 128 -6.12 -10.93 -43.98
N SER A 129 -5.26 -10.04 -44.49
CA SER A 129 -5.11 -9.84 -45.92
C SER A 129 -4.04 -10.79 -46.45
N ARG A 130 -4.38 -11.47 -47.56
CA ARG A 130 -3.55 -12.18 -48.55
C ARG A 130 -3.50 -13.70 -48.43
N THR A 131 -4.08 -14.35 -49.44
CA THR A 131 -3.33 -15.31 -50.27
C THR A 131 -3.62 -15.04 -51.75
N ASN A 132 -2.53 -14.81 -52.48
CA ASN A 132 -2.48 -14.68 -53.93
C ASN A 132 -2.19 -16.07 -54.50
N GLY A 133 -2.91 -16.52 -55.53
CA GLY A 133 -2.64 -17.78 -56.21
C GLY A 133 -3.34 -17.82 -57.56
N GLY A 134 -2.63 -17.47 -58.63
CA GLY A 134 -3.20 -17.28 -59.96
C GLY A 134 -3.18 -18.51 -60.87
N LYS A 135 -3.95 -18.43 -61.97
CA LYS A 135 -3.51 -18.60 -63.37
C LYS A 135 -4.69 -18.41 -64.34
N LYS A 136 -4.41 -17.64 -65.41
CA LYS A 136 -5.18 -17.32 -66.64
C LYS A 136 -5.37 -18.56 -67.55
N PRO A 137 -5.93 -18.50 -68.79
CA PRO A 137 -6.69 -17.43 -69.51
C PRO A 137 -7.97 -17.94 -70.24
N GLY A 138 -8.79 -17.05 -70.80
CA GLY A 138 -9.59 -17.40 -71.98
C GLY A 138 -10.85 -16.57 -72.25
N GLY A 139 -10.93 -15.97 -73.43
CA GLY A 139 -12.19 -15.85 -74.18
C GLY A 139 -12.94 -14.51 -74.16
N GLN A 140 -12.66 -13.68 -75.18
CA GLN A 140 -13.63 -12.90 -75.97
C GLN A 140 -14.73 -12.04 -75.30
N ALA A 141 -14.63 -10.74 -75.55
CA ALA A 141 -15.75 -9.87 -75.92
C ALA A 141 -15.20 -8.96 -77.06
N PRO A 142 -16.00 -8.51 -78.05
CA PRO A 142 -17.07 -7.55 -77.75
C PRO A 142 -18.31 -7.66 -78.65
N ASN A 143 -19.46 -7.17 -78.18
CA ASN A 143 -20.15 -6.16 -78.99
C ASN A 143 -21.14 -5.33 -78.17
N GLN A 144 -21.09 -4.02 -78.39
CA GLN A 144 -22.14 -3.06 -78.07
C GLN A 144 -22.84 -2.71 -79.39
N SER A 145 -24.18 -2.82 -79.42
CA SER A 145 -25.18 -1.91 -80.01
C SER A 145 -26.52 -2.62 -80.04
#